data_AF-A0A934QB00-F1
#
_entry.id   AF-A0A934QB00-F1
#
_cell.length_a   1.000
_cell.length_b   1.000
_cell.length_c   1.000
_cell.angle_alpha   90.00
_cell.angle_beta   90.00
_cell.angle_gamma   90.00
#
_symmetry.space_group_name_H-M   'P 1'
#
loop_
_entity.id
_entity.type
_entity.pdbx_description
1 polymer ?
#
loop_
_entity_poly.entity_id
_entity_poly.type
_entity_poly.pdbx_seq_one_letter_code
_entity_poly.pdbx_strand_id
1 'polypeptide(L)'
;MPASVVVGMIAAIVMLAAGIALVWLAASSKRGKIARNHLVGIRTGITLASDAGWAAGHKAASRQMSVAGWGVIIGAILAAAGGALALLGVSEDATNSIIAALILASSAWAVAWLLVSARTANRAARAAGPTPPE
;
A
#
# COMPACT_ATOMS: atom_id res chain seq x y z
N MET A 1 7.32 -29.64 7.06
CA MET A 1 6.24 -28.66 6.82
C MET A 1 5.99 -28.58 5.32
N PRO A 2 4.74 -28.47 4.85
CA PRO A 2 4.43 -28.30 3.43
C PRO A 2 5.12 -27.08 2.84
N ALA A 3 5.51 -27.12 1.57
CA ALA A 3 6.22 -26.02 0.92
C ALA A 3 5.32 -24.77 0.83
N SER A 4 4.03 -24.98 0.54
CA SER A 4 2.99 -23.94 0.55
C SER A 4 2.86 -23.18 1.87
N VAL A 5 3.10 -23.83 3.02
CA VAL A 5 3.11 -23.14 4.33
C VAL A 5 4.25 -22.12 4.38
N VAL A 6 5.46 -22.53 3.98
CA VAL A 6 6.63 -21.64 3.97
C VAL A 6 6.43 -20.50 2.97
N VAL A 7 5.94 -20.79 1.77
CA VAL A 7 5.64 -19.80 0.73
C VAL A 7 4.57 -18.80 1.22
N GLY A 8 3.47 -19.29 1.79
CA GLY A 8 2.41 -18.46 2.35
C GLY A 8 2.92 -17.56 3.46
N MET A 9 3.77 -18.07 4.35
CA MET A 9 4.39 -17.26 5.42
C MET A 9 5.32 -16.17 4.88
N ILE A 10 6.19 -16.48 3.93
CA ILE A 10 7.12 -15.49 3.34
C ILE A 10 6.32 -14.40 2.63
N ALA A 11 5.34 -14.78 1.81
CA ALA A 11 4.47 -13.82 1.13
C ALA A 11 3.73 -12.94 2.13
N ALA A 12 3.18 -13.54 3.19
CA ALA A 12 2.49 -12.80 4.24
C ALA A 12 3.41 -11.80 4.95
N ILE A 13 4.65 -12.15 5.28
CA ILE A 13 5.60 -11.24 5.95
C ILE A 13 5.88 -10.01 5.06
N VAL A 14 6.19 -10.24 3.78
CA VAL A 14 6.48 -9.15 2.83
C VAL A 14 5.27 -8.25 2.64
N MET A 15 4.10 -8.84 2.42
CA MET A 15 2.86 -8.08 2.25
C MET A 15 2.48 -7.33 3.53
N LEU A 16 2.63 -7.95 4.70
CA LEU A 16 2.36 -7.30 5.98
C LEU A 16 3.26 -6.09 6.19
N ALA A 17 4.56 -6.21 5.90
CA ALA A 17 5.50 -5.09 5.97
C ALA A 17 5.10 -3.95 5.01
N ALA A 18 4.74 -4.26 3.76
CA ALA A 18 4.28 -3.28 2.79
C ALA A 18 2.97 -2.59 3.23
N GLY A 19 2.00 -3.37 3.72
CA GLY A 19 0.73 -2.85 4.20
C GLY A 19 0.89 -1.95 5.42
N ILE A 20 1.72 -2.34 6.40
CA ILE A 20 2.08 -1.52 7.56
C ILE A 20 2.74 -0.22 7.11
N ALA A 21 3.69 -0.27 6.15
CA ALA A 21 4.34 0.91 5.62
C ALA A 21 3.33 1.89 4.99
N LEU A 22 2.34 1.39 4.24
CA LEU A 22 1.27 2.22 3.66
C LEU A 22 0.36 2.85 4.72
N VAL A 23 -0.04 2.09 5.74
CA VAL A 23 -0.87 2.62 6.85
C VAL A 23 -0.09 3.64 7.67
N TRP A 24 1.18 3.38 7.94
CA TRP A 24 2.07 4.35 8.61
C TRP A 24 2.23 5.62 7.78
N LEU A 25 2.45 5.48 6.47
CA LEU A 25 2.58 6.61 5.55
C LEU A 25 1.30 7.45 5.54
N ALA A 26 0.13 6.81 5.51
CA ALA A 26 -1.17 7.47 5.61
C ALA A 26 -1.31 8.27 6.92
N ALA A 27 -0.98 7.66 8.06
CA ALA A 27 -1.07 8.31 9.37
C ALA A 27 -0.09 9.49 9.48
N SER A 28 1.15 9.32 9.00
CA SER A 28 2.17 10.37 9.00
C SER A 28 1.82 11.52 8.05
N SER A 29 1.23 11.22 6.90
CA SER A 29 0.68 12.21 5.95
C SER A 29 -0.45 13.04 6.57
N LYS A 30 -1.40 12.38 7.25
CA LYS A 30 -2.52 13.07 7.92
C LYS A 30 -2.04 14.03 9.02
N ARG A 31 -0.94 13.68 9.71
CA ARG A 31 -0.30 14.49 10.75
C ARG A 31 0.67 15.55 10.21
N GLY A 32 0.89 15.61 8.91
CA GLY A 32 1.86 16.54 8.31
C GLY A 32 3.32 16.26 8.68
N LYS A 33 3.66 15.03 9.07
CA LYS A 33 5.02 14.67 9.55
C LYS A 33 6.01 14.31 8.44
N ILE A 34 5.57 14.36 7.18
CA ILE A 34 6.39 13.97 6.04
C ILE A 34 6.81 15.22 5.29
N ALA A 35 8.06 15.63 5.47
CA ALA A 35 8.67 16.67 4.67
C ALA A 35 8.79 16.23 3.20
N ARG A 36 8.81 17.20 2.28
CA ARG A 36 9.01 16.94 0.86
C ARG A 36 10.35 16.27 0.63
N ASN A 37 10.35 15.13 -0.06
CA ASN A 37 11.54 14.33 -0.28
C ASN A 37 11.38 13.44 -1.53
N HIS A 38 12.48 12.84 -1.99
CA HIS A 38 12.50 11.99 -3.18
C HIS A 38 12.39 10.48 -2.89
N LEU A 39 12.29 10.05 -1.63
CA LEU A 39 12.32 8.64 -1.22
C LEU A 39 10.94 8.08 -0.87
N VAL A 40 10.14 8.82 -0.12
CA VAL A 40 8.93 8.35 0.57
C VAL A 40 7.75 9.26 0.24
N GLY A 41 6.65 8.66 -0.22
CA GLY A 41 5.41 9.37 -0.53
C GLY A 41 5.00 9.31 -2.01
N ILE A 42 3.96 10.07 -2.33
CA ILE A 42 3.41 10.23 -3.68
C ILE A 42 4.26 11.26 -4.41
N ARG A 43 5.13 10.78 -5.29
CA ARG A 43 6.16 11.57 -5.99
C ARG A 43 5.73 11.80 -7.43
N THR A 44 4.98 12.85 -7.65
CA THR A 44 4.67 13.34 -9.00
C THR A 44 5.33 14.70 -9.17
N GLY A 45 5.50 15.16 -10.41
CA GLY A 45 6.02 16.51 -10.65
C GLY A 45 5.21 17.61 -9.96
N ILE A 46 3.92 17.34 -9.68
CA ILE A 46 3.00 18.29 -9.05
C ILE A 46 3.15 18.29 -7.53
N THR A 47 3.20 17.12 -6.89
CA THR A 47 3.37 17.06 -5.43
C THR A 47 4.77 17.49 -5.00
N LEU A 48 5.77 17.38 -5.88
CA LEU A 48 7.14 17.83 -5.62
C LEU A 48 7.38 19.32 -5.91
N ALA A 49 6.44 20.02 -6.56
CA ALA A 49 6.63 21.41 -6.97
C ALA A 49 6.76 22.40 -5.80
N SER A 50 6.02 22.18 -4.71
CA SER A 50 6.02 23.05 -3.54
C SER A 50 5.77 22.25 -2.25
N ASP A 51 6.21 22.77 -1.11
CA ASP A 51 5.94 22.14 0.19
C ASP A 51 4.44 22.20 0.54
N ALA A 52 3.76 23.28 0.15
CA ALA A 52 2.31 23.41 0.26
C ALA A 52 1.59 22.33 -0.57
N GLY A 53 2.01 22.12 -1.83
CA GLY A 53 1.48 21.08 -2.70
C GLY A 53 1.74 19.67 -2.17
N TRP A 54 2.95 19.44 -1.64
CA TRP A 54 3.31 18.19 -0.98
C TRP A 54 2.38 17.88 0.21
N ALA A 55 2.25 18.82 1.15
CA ALA A 55 1.46 18.65 2.36
C ALA A 55 -0.04 18.47 2.04
N ALA A 56 -0.60 19.33 1.17
CA ALA A 56 -1.99 19.25 0.76
C ALA A 56 -2.30 17.93 0.03
N GLY A 57 -1.42 17.52 -0.89
CA GLY A 57 -1.54 16.27 -1.62
C GLY A 57 -1.57 15.04 -0.72
N HIS A 58 -0.58 14.93 0.17
CA HIS A 58 -0.45 13.79 1.08
C HIS A 58 -1.58 13.73 2.11
N LYS A 59 -2.01 14.88 2.66
CA LYS A 59 -3.14 14.94 3.58
C LYS A 59 -4.45 14.52 2.91
N ALA A 60 -4.70 14.98 1.68
CA ALA A 60 -5.91 14.63 0.93
C ALA A 60 -5.95 13.15 0.53
N ALA A 61 -4.79 12.56 0.24
CA ALA A 61 -4.67 11.20 -0.23
C ALA A 61 -4.50 10.15 0.89
N SER A 62 -4.47 10.58 2.16
CA SER A 62 -4.16 9.73 3.30
C SER A 62 -5.16 8.60 3.50
N ARG A 63 -6.45 8.85 3.27
CA ARG A 63 -7.49 7.83 3.43
C ARG A 63 -7.30 6.69 2.43
N GLN A 64 -7.00 7.02 1.17
CA GLN A 64 -6.79 6.05 0.10
C GLN A 64 -5.53 5.22 0.35
N MET A 65 -4.44 5.83 0.83
CA MET A 65 -3.24 5.09 1.24
C MET A 65 -3.54 4.11 2.39
N SER A 66 -4.37 4.52 3.36
CA SER A 66 -4.81 3.65 4.45
C SER A 66 -5.64 2.46 3.95
N VAL A 67 -6.58 2.70 3.03
CA VAL A 67 -7.41 1.62 2.44
C VAL A 67 -6.55 0.66 1.61
N ALA A 68 -5.56 1.17 0.87
CA ALA A 68 -4.59 0.34 0.17
C ALA A 68 -3.83 -0.56 1.17
N GLY A 69 -3.27 0.04 2.22
CA GLY A 69 -2.47 -0.66 3.22
C GLY A 69 -3.25 -1.75 3.97
N TRP A 70 -4.46 -1.44 4.45
CA TRP A 70 -5.30 -2.43 5.14
C TRP A 70 -5.72 -3.59 4.23
N GLY A 71 -5.99 -3.33 2.95
CA GLY A 71 -6.28 -4.41 2.00
C GLY A 71 -5.09 -5.36 1.80
N VAL A 72 -3.87 -4.83 1.77
CA VAL A 72 -2.65 -5.66 1.71
C VAL A 72 -2.43 -6.45 3.00
N ILE A 73 -2.68 -5.84 4.17
CA ILE A 73 -2.58 -6.54 5.47
C ILE A 73 -3.57 -7.71 5.54
N ILE A 74 -4.82 -7.49 5.14
CA ILE A 74 -5.82 -8.56 5.09
C ILE A 74 -5.37 -9.66 4.11
N GLY A 75 -4.86 -9.28 2.94
CA GLY A 75 -4.25 -10.18 1.98
C GLY A 75 -3.14 -11.06 2.56
N ALA A 76 -2.25 -10.45 3.34
CA ALA A 76 -1.16 -11.15 4.02
C ALA A 76 -1.69 -12.23 4.99
N ILE A 77 -2.68 -11.88 5.80
CA ILE A 77 -3.30 -12.81 6.75
C ILE A 77 -3.97 -13.97 6.01
N LEU A 78 -4.70 -13.67 4.94
CA LEU A 78 -5.36 -14.68 4.12
C LEU A 78 -4.35 -15.59 3.40
N ALA A 79 -3.23 -15.06 2.89
CA ALA A 79 -2.19 -15.86 2.25
C ALA A 79 -1.51 -16.83 3.25
N ALA A 80 -1.23 -16.36 4.47
CA ALA A 80 -0.70 -17.23 5.54
C ALA A 80 -1.71 -18.34 5.91
N ALA A 81 -2.98 -17.97 6.11
CA ALA A 81 -4.04 -18.93 6.40
C ALA A 81 -4.27 -19.92 5.24
N GLY A 82 -4.17 -19.44 4.00
CA GLY A 82 -4.25 -20.24 2.79
C GLY A 82 -3.17 -21.32 2.75
N GLY A 83 -1.92 -21.00 3.11
CA GLY A 83 -0.85 -21.99 3.20
C GLY A 83 -1.12 -23.12 4.20
N ALA A 84 -1.86 -22.86 5.27
CA ALA A 84 -2.24 -23.89 6.24
C ALA A 84 -3.25 -24.92 5.69
N LEU A 85 -3.91 -24.66 4.55
CA LEU A 85 -4.82 -25.62 3.91
C LEU A 85 -4.13 -26.94 3.53
N ALA A 86 -2.83 -26.90 3.20
CA ALA A 86 -2.07 -28.11 2.93
C ALA A 86 -1.95 -29.03 4.15
N LEU A 87 -2.01 -28.48 5.38
CA LEU A 87 -2.05 -29.28 6.61
C LEU A 87 -3.40 -29.96 6.83
N LEU A 88 -4.45 -29.49 6.13
CA LEU A 88 -5.80 -30.05 6.17
C LEU A 88 -6.06 -31.05 5.02
N GLY A 89 -5.03 -31.42 4.26
CA GLY A 89 -5.12 -32.39 3.17
C GLY A 89 -5.50 -31.80 1.81
N VAL A 90 -5.54 -30.47 1.66
CA VAL A 90 -5.66 -29.83 0.33
C VAL A 90 -4.36 -30.03 -0.44
N SER A 91 -4.44 -30.30 -1.75
CA SER A 91 -3.25 -30.51 -2.57
C SER A 91 -2.37 -29.27 -2.66
N GLU A 92 -1.04 -29.48 -2.72
CA GLU A 92 -0.06 -28.39 -2.82
C GLU A 92 -0.36 -27.46 -4.01
N ASP A 93 -0.74 -28.01 -5.18
CA ASP A 93 -1.07 -27.22 -6.37
C ASP A 93 -2.28 -26.31 -6.14
N ALA A 94 -3.33 -26.82 -5.50
CA ALA A 94 -4.52 -26.04 -5.18
C ALA A 94 -4.20 -24.97 -4.13
N THR A 95 -3.45 -25.32 -3.08
CA THR A 95 -3.01 -24.38 -2.04
C THR A 95 -2.16 -23.26 -2.63
N ASN A 96 -1.18 -23.58 -3.48
CA ASN A 96 -0.32 -22.61 -4.13
C ASN A 96 -1.10 -21.69 -5.07
N SER A 97 -2.09 -22.23 -5.79
CA SER A 97 -3.00 -21.44 -6.64
C SER A 97 -3.83 -20.45 -5.82
N ILE A 98 -4.33 -20.87 -4.65
CA ILE A 98 -5.06 -20.00 -3.71
C ILE A 98 -4.15 -18.88 -3.19
N ILE A 99 -2.94 -19.21 -2.74
CA ILE A 99 -1.96 -18.22 -2.27
C ILE A 99 -1.67 -17.20 -3.38
N ALA A 100 -1.39 -17.67 -4.61
CA ALA A 100 -1.10 -16.80 -5.74
C ALA A 100 -2.28 -15.87 -6.07
N ALA A 101 -3.51 -16.40 -6.10
CA ALA A 101 -4.71 -15.61 -6.35
C ALA A 101 -4.91 -14.52 -5.30
N LEU A 102 -4.69 -14.84 -4.01
CA LEU A 102 -4.77 -13.86 -2.91
C LEU A 102 -3.72 -12.76 -3.06
N ILE A 103 -2.47 -13.12 -3.34
CA ILE A 103 -1.37 -12.15 -3.56
C ILE A 103 -1.71 -11.22 -4.73
N LEU A 104 -2.17 -11.77 -5.85
CA LEU A 104 -2.52 -11.00 -7.05
C LEU A 104 -3.71 -10.06 -6.78
N ALA A 105 -4.75 -10.56 -6.11
CA ALA A 105 -5.91 -9.76 -5.75
C ALA A 105 -5.55 -8.59 -4.82
N SER A 106 -4.73 -8.84 -3.80
CA SER A 106 -4.25 -7.79 -2.88
C SER A 106 -3.31 -6.80 -3.56
N SER A 107 -2.50 -7.26 -4.51
CA SER A 107 -1.64 -6.39 -5.31
C SER A 107 -2.46 -5.48 -6.22
N ALA A 108 -3.45 -6.04 -6.92
CA ALA A 108 -4.38 -5.27 -7.75
C ALA A 108 -5.17 -4.25 -6.93
N TRP A 109 -5.63 -4.64 -5.73
CA TRP A 109 -6.28 -3.74 -4.78
C TRP A 109 -5.36 -2.57 -4.39
N ALA A 110 -4.12 -2.86 -3.99
CA ALA A 110 -3.14 -1.84 -3.62
C ALA A 110 -2.88 -0.87 -4.77
N VAL A 111 -2.61 -1.38 -5.96
CA VAL A 111 -2.39 -0.57 -7.16
C VAL A 111 -3.58 0.33 -7.45
N ALA A 112 -4.80 -0.21 -7.45
CA ALA A 112 -6.00 0.58 -7.71
C ALA A 112 -6.14 1.75 -6.73
N TRP A 113 -6.00 1.49 -5.43
CA TRP A 113 -6.11 2.54 -4.41
C TRP A 113 -4.94 3.53 -4.42
N LEU A 114 -3.73 3.09 -4.75
CA LEU A 114 -2.57 3.98 -4.89
C LEU A 114 -2.69 4.87 -6.13
N LEU A 115 -3.29 4.41 -7.22
CA LEU A 115 -3.61 5.25 -8.37
C LEU A 115 -4.67 6.30 -8.02
N VAL A 116 -5.71 5.93 -7.28
CA VAL A 116 -6.71 6.89 -6.77
C VAL A 116 -6.06 7.89 -5.81
N SER A 117 -5.15 7.42 -4.96
CA SER A 117 -4.36 8.24 -4.05
C SER A 117 -3.52 9.27 -4.82
N ALA A 118 -2.80 8.85 -5.86
CA ALA A 118 -2.00 9.74 -6.71
C ALA A 118 -2.84 10.81 -7.42
N ARG A 119 -4.01 10.44 -7.98
CA ARG A 119 -4.94 11.40 -8.59
C ARG A 119 -5.45 12.42 -7.58
N THR A 120 -5.81 11.95 -6.38
CA THR A 120 -6.29 12.81 -5.29
C THR A 120 -5.21 13.77 -4.82
N ALA A 121 -3.98 13.27 -4.63
CA ALA A 121 -2.83 14.07 -4.24
C ALA A 121 -2.52 15.16 -5.28
N ASN A 122 -2.46 14.79 -6.56
CA ASN A 122 -2.20 15.75 -7.64
C ASN A 122 -3.27 16.83 -7.73
N ARG A 123 -4.54 16.49 -7.51
CA ARG A 123 -5.63 17.47 -7.50
C ARG A 123 -5.48 18.47 -6.34
N ALA A 124 -5.21 17.97 -5.13
CA ALA A 124 -5.04 18.84 -3.97
C ALA A 124 -3.75 19.68 -4.06
N ALA A 125 -2.67 19.11 -4.59
CA ALA A 125 -1.42 19.82 -4.79
C ALA A 125 -1.56 20.98 -5.80
N ARG A 126 -2.28 20.77 -6.91
CA ARG A 126 -2.59 21.85 -7.87
C ARG A 126 -3.40 22.99 -7.22
N ALA A 127 -4.36 22.65 -6.37
CA ALA A 127 -5.20 23.64 -5.68
C ALA A 127 -4.42 24.46 -4.64
N ALA A 128 -3.31 23.94 -4.12
CA ALA A 128 -2.46 24.64 -3.15
C ALA A 128 -1.58 25.72 -3.79
N GLY A 129 -1.41 25.70 -5.12
CA GLY A 129 -0.58 26.68 -5.84
C GLY A 129 0.93 26.48 -5.67
N PRO A 130 1.73 27.20 -6.48
CA PRO A 130 3.19 27.25 -6.33
C PRO A 130 3.59 28.03 -5.07
N THR A 131 4.79 27.75 -4.55
CA THR A 131 5.37 28.58 -3.49
C THR A 131 5.60 30.00 -4.03
N PRO A 132 5.26 31.07 -3.29
CA PRO A 132 5.63 32.43 -3.67
C PRO A 132 7.16 32.53 -3.82
N PRO A 133 7.66 33.34 -4.77
CA PRO A 133 9.08 33.64 -4.83
C PRO A 133 9.53 34.35 -3.54
N GLU A 134 10.70 33.95 -3.03
CA GLU A 134 11.38 34.61 -1.90
C GLU A 134 11.83 36.03 -2.26
#